data_AF-A0A2M7DGI8-F1
#
_entry.id   AF-A0A2M7DGI8-F1
#
_cell.length_a   1.000
_cell.length_b   1.000
_cell.length_c   1.000
_cell.angle_alpha   90.00
_cell.angle_beta   90.00
_cell.angle_gamma   90.00
#
_symmetry.space_group_name_H-M   'P 1'
#
loop_
_entity.id
_entity.type
_entity.pdbx_description
1 polymer ?
#
loop_
_entity_poly.entity_id
_entity_poly.type
_entity_poly.pdbx_seq_one_letter_code
_entity_poly.pdbx_strand_id
1 'polypeptide(L)'
;MKFEKGEVYYNFINYNEKLGIYKYVMTDTEIFKIDSLLSSVDFNNIKEEYISHRNDMQTYNTKILHKGFEKKIYFYEDEAPKPYENLIQYLIGLGSKEVKRIDTVIEYVTRKKVEIINMPIPPMPKDTLD
;
A
#
# COMPACT_ATOMS: atom_id res chain seq x y z
N MET A 1 -2.79 7.36 -17.80
CA MET A 1 -2.39 5.94 -17.77
C MET A 1 -3.62 5.09 -18.06
N LYS A 2 -3.59 4.21 -19.06
CA LYS A 2 -4.66 3.23 -19.29
C LYS A 2 -4.23 1.93 -18.61
N PHE A 3 -5.09 1.38 -17.76
CA PHE A 3 -4.83 0.10 -17.10
C PHE A 3 -5.34 -1.03 -17.99
N GLU A 4 -4.49 -2.04 -18.23
CA GLU A 4 -4.84 -3.20 -19.04
C GLU A 4 -5.43 -4.31 -18.17
N LYS A 5 -6.42 -5.03 -18.72
CA LYS A 5 -6.97 -6.22 -18.08
C LYS A 5 -5.88 -7.29 -18.02
N GLY A 6 -5.73 -7.96 -16.87
CA GLY A 6 -4.71 -9.00 -16.70
C GLY A 6 -3.37 -8.49 -16.13
N GLU A 7 -3.27 -7.21 -15.80
CA GLU A 7 -2.08 -6.63 -15.19
C GLU A 7 -2.35 -6.14 -13.75
N VAL A 8 -1.38 -6.34 -12.86
CA VAL A 8 -1.35 -5.70 -11.53
C VAL A 8 -0.22 -4.70 -11.50
N TYR A 9 -0.51 -3.49 -11.05
CA TYR A 9 0.44 -2.38 -11.01
C TYR A 9 0.85 -2.11 -9.57
N TYR A 10 2.15 -2.05 -9.34
CA TYR A 10 2.75 -1.77 -8.06
C TYR A 10 3.50 -0.45 -8.14
N ASN A 11 3.21 0.45 -7.20
CA ASN A 11 4.00 1.65 -7.02
C ASN A 11 5.05 1.37 -5.94
N PHE A 12 6.21 0.85 -6.36
CA PHE A 12 7.31 0.62 -5.43
C PHE A 12 8.20 1.85 -5.38
N ILE A 13 8.33 2.43 -4.19
CA ILE A 13 9.34 3.45 -3.91
C ILE A 13 10.73 2.80 -3.81
N ASN A 14 10.81 1.50 -3.47
CA ASN A 14 12.08 0.80 -3.27
C ASN A 14 12.01 -0.67 -3.75
N TYR A 15 12.00 -0.90 -5.06
CA TYR A 15 12.28 -2.21 -5.65
C TYR A 15 13.61 -2.13 -6.37
N ASN A 16 14.62 -2.88 -5.92
CA ASN A 16 16.01 -2.84 -6.42
C ASN A 16 16.57 -1.40 -6.55
N GLU A 17 16.34 -0.54 -5.54
CA GLU A 17 16.83 0.85 -5.47
C GLU A 17 16.32 1.79 -6.58
N LYS A 18 15.31 1.39 -7.36
CA LYS A 18 14.77 2.18 -8.47
C LYS A 18 13.32 2.57 -8.22
N LEU A 19 13.09 3.88 -8.16
CA LEU A 19 11.76 4.49 -8.16
C LEU A 19 11.05 4.19 -9.48
N GLY A 20 9.84 3.65 -9.42
CA GLY A 20 9.08 3.32 -10.63
C GLY A 20 7.72 2.71 -10.33
N ILE A 21 6.83 2.76 -11.33
CA ILE A 21 5.71 1.82 -11.38
C ILE A 21 6.24 0.53 -11.99
N TYR A 22 5.86 -0.58 -11.37
CA TYR A 22 6.14 -1.92 -11.85
C TYR A 22 4.82 -2.60 -12.19
N LYS A 23 4.83 -3.49 -13.17
CA LYS A 23 3.69 -4.35 -13.50
C LYS A 23 4.04 -5.81 -13.42
N TYR A 24 3.05 -6.57 -13.00
CA TYR A 24 3.01 -8.02 -13.13
C TYR A 24 1.96 -8.38 -14.17
N VAL A 25 2.34 -9.20 -15.15
CA VAL A 25 1.40 -9.79 -16.12
C VAL A 25 0.92 -11.10 -15.52
N MET A 26 -0.37 -11.17 -15.24
CA MET A 26 -0.98 -12.33 -14.61
C MET A 26 -1.22 -13.45 -15.62
N THR A 27 -1.09 -14.68 -15.15
CA THR A 27 -1.53 -15.89 -15.86
C THR A 27 -3.04 -16.05 -15.77
N ASP A 28 -3.65 -16.82 -16.68
CA ASP A 28 -5.10 -17.10 -16.66
C ASP A 28 -5.58 -17.69 -15.33
N THR A 29 -4.76 -18.55 -14.71
CA THR A 29 -5.04 -19.14 -13.39
C THR A 29 -5.13 -18.08 -12.29
N GLU A 30 -4.28 -17.05 -12.35
CA GLU A 30 -4.25 -15.97 -11.35
C GLU A 30 -5.40 -15.00 -11.56
N ILE A 31 -5.74 -14.72 -12.82
CA ILE A 31 -6.94 -13.95 -13.19
C ILE A 31 -8.18 -14.64 -12.63
N PHE A 32 -8.34 -15.95 -12.89
CA PHE A 32 -9.45 -16.73 -12.37
C PHE A 32 -9.51 -16.71 -10.84
N LYS A 33 -8.34 -16.81 -10.19
CA LYS A 33 -8.27 -16.75 -8.72
C LYS A 33 -8.69 -15.38 -8.17
N ILE A 34 -8.31 -14.28 -8.81
CA ILE A 34 -8.75 -12.94 -8.42
C ILE A 34 -10.24 -12.78 -8.63
N ASP A 35 -10.78 -13.23 -9.76
CA ASP A 35 -12.21 -13.17 -10.04
C ASP A 35 -13.02 -13.96 -9.00
N SER A 36 -12.52 -15.13 -8.59
CA SER A 36 -13.09 -15.93 -7.51
C SER A 36 -13.04 -15.20 -6.16
N LEU A 37 -11.88 -14.62 -5.80
CA LEU A 37 -11.72 -13.84 -4.57
C LEU A 37 -12.64 -12.62 -4.55
N LEU A 38 -12.71 -11.85 -5.64
CA LEU A 38 -13.62 -10.71 -5.77
C LEU A 38 -15.09 -11.12 -5.61
N SER A 39 -15.48 -12.27 -6.15
CA SER A 39 -16.85 -12.77 -6.04
C SER A 39 -17.20 -13.27 -4.64
N SER A 40 -16.19 -13.68 -3.86
CA SER A 40 -16.36 -14.12 -2.47
C SER A 40 -16.47 -12.98 -1.46
N VAL A 41 -16.15 -11.75 -1.88
CA VAL A 41 -16.18 -10.57 -1.02
C VAL A 41 -17.58 -9.95 -1.03
N ASP A 42 -18.19 -9.87 0.15
CA ASP A 42 -19.45 -9.15 0.34
C ASP A 42 -19.19 -7.65 0.56
N PHE A 43 -19.08 -6.90 -0.54
CA PHE A 43 -18.80 -5.46 -0.53
C PHE A 43 -19.84 -4.63 0.23
N ASN A 44 -21.08 -5.11 0.35
CA ASN A 44 -22.13 -4.37 1.05
C ASN A 44 -21.90 -4.31 2.56
N ASN A 45 -21.24 -5.32 3.12
CA ASN A 45 -20.99 -5.46 4.55
C ASN A 45 -19.56 -5.08 4.98
N ILE A 46 -18.76 -4.52 4.06
CA ILE A 46 -17.42 -4.03 4.40
C ILE A 46 -17.51 -2.70 5.13
N LYS A 47 -16.84 -2.61 6.28
CA LYS A 47 -16.65 -1.38 7.06
C LYS A 47 -15.45 -0.59 6.55
N GLU A 48 -15.38 0.69 6.91
CA GLU A 48 -14.23 1.55 6.60
C GLU A 48 -13.02 1.20 7.48
N GLU A 49 -13.28 0.64 8.66
CA GLU A 49 -12.23 0.38 9.65
C GLU A 49 -12.45 -0.94 10.40
N TYR A 50 -11.35 -1.67 10.62
CA TYR A 50 -11.28 -2.87 11.45
C TYR A 50 -10.05 -2.77 12.36
N ILE A 51 -10.26 -2.39 13.63
CA ILE A 51 -9.19 -2.08 14.60
C ILE A 51 -8.93 -3.28 15.50
N SER A 52 -7.66 -3.59 15.79
CA SER A 52 -7.27 -4.56 16.82
C SER A 52 -6.77 -3.88 18.10
N HIS A 53 -6.90 -4.56 19.23
CA HIS A 53 -6.29 -4.15 20.51
C HIS A 53 -4.84 -4.66 20.67
N ARG A 54 -4.33 -5.39 19.68
CA ARG A 54 -2.97 -5.94 19.66
C ARG A 54 -2.00 -4.93 19.03
N ASN A 55 -0.89 -4.65 19.71
CA ASN A 55 0.06 -3.60 19.28
C ASN A 55 0.99 -4.02 18.12
N ASP A 56 1.23 -5.31 17.92
CA ASP A 56 2.28 -5.81 17.01
C ASP A 56 1.72 -6.41 15.70
N MET A 57 0.55 -5.94 15.28
CA MET A 57 -0.12 -6.49 14.09
C MET A 57 0.14 -5.68 12.84
N GLN A 58 0.28 -6.37 11.71
CA GLN A 58 0.39 -5.73 10.41
C GLN A 58 -0.91 -4.97 10.10
N THR A 59 -0.78 -3.72 9.69
CA THR A 59 -1.90 -2.88 9.27
C THR A 59 -1.88 -2.68 7.76
N TYR A 60 -3.07 -2.60 7.18
CA TYR A 60 -3.29 -2.36 5.77
C TYR A 60 -4.19 -1.15 5.58
N ASN A 61 -3.82 -0.27 4.64
CA ASN A 61 -4.64 0.85 4.20
C ASN A 61 -4.87 0.71 2.69
N THR A 62 -6.09 0.34 2.32
CA THR A 62 -6.44 -0.05 0.97
C THR A 62 -7.54 0.86 0.42
N LYS A 63 -7.49 1.13 -0.88
CA LYS A 63 -8.60 1.75 -1.62
C LYS A 63 -9.03 0.77 -2.69
N ILE A 64 -10.31 0.44 -2.71
CA ILE A 64 -10.89 -0.44 -3.72
C ILE A 64 -11.91 0.32 -4.57
N LEU A 65 -11.83 0.10 -5.88
CA LEU A 65 -12.80 0.54 -6.87
C LEU A 65 -13.22 -0.68 -7.69
N HIS A 66 -14.45 -1.16 -7.50
CA HIS A 66 -14.96 -2.35 -8.17
C HIS A 66 -16.46 -2.23 -8.46
N LYS A 67 -16.89 -2.29 -9.73
CA LYS A 67 -18.31 -2.30 -10.14
C LYS A 67 -19.18 -1.22 -9.46
N GLY A 68 -18.65 0.00 -9.31
CA GLY A 68 -19.35 1.12 -8.67
C GLY A 68 -19.23 1.17 -7.14
N PHE A 69 -18.63 0.16 -6.52
CA PHE A 69 -18.17 0.22 -5.14
C PHE A 69 -16.83 0.96 -5.08
N GLU A 70 -16.80 2.07 -4.36
CA GLU A 70 -15.57 2.79 -4.03
C GLU A 70 -15.49 2.95 -2.51
N LYS A 71 -14.43 2.42 -1.90
CA LYS A 71 -14.23 2.55 -0.45
C LYS A 71 -12.75 2.55 -0.09
N LYS A 72 -12.40 3.35 0.91
CA LYS A 72 -11.12 3.27 1.61
C LYS A 72 -11.33 2.44 2.87
N ILE A 73 -10.45 1.48 3.10
CA ILE A 73 -10.58 0.50 4.16
C ILE A 73 -9.24 0.45 4.89
N TYR A 74 -9.28 0.67 6.19
CA TYR A 74 -8.15 0.47 7.09
C TYR A 74 -8.42 -0.77 7.94
N PHE A 75 -7.47 -1.70 7.98
CA PHE A 75 -7.65 -2.90 8.77
C PHE A 75 -6.35 -3.43 9.34
N TYR A 76 -6.43 -3.97 10.55
CA TYR A 76 -5.41 -4.85 11.10
C TYR A 76 -5.59 -6.26 10.53
N GLU A 77 -4.49 -6.97 10.33
CA GLU A 77 -4.48 -8.39 9.95
C GLU A 77 -5.45 -9.20 10.83
N ASP A 78 -6.12 -10.20 10.27
CA ASP A 78 -7.14 -11.03 10.93
C ASP A 78 -8.41 -10.32 11.46
N GLU A 79 -8.53 -8.99 11.40
CA GLU A 79 -9.73 -8.27 11.87
C GLU A 79 -10.75 -8.00 10.74
N ALA A 80 -10.30 -7.99 9.48
CA ALA A 80 -11.16 -7.82 8.31
C ALA A 80 -11.86 -9.14 7.90
N PRO A 81 -12.97 -9.08 7.13
CA PRO A 81 -13.58 -10.27 6.57
C PRO A 81 -12.56 -11.08 5.78
N LYS A 82 -12.41 -12.37 6.10
CA LYS A 82 -11.35 -13.21 5.52
C LYS A 82 -11.31 -13.22 3.98
N PRO A 83 -12.45 -13.22 3.26
CA PRO A 83 -12.44 -13.10 1.80
C PRO A 83 -11.74 -11.82 1.29
N TYR A 84 -11.96 -10.70 1.99
CA TYR A 84 -11.36 -9.41 1.63
C TYR A 84 -9.87 -9.39 1.95
N GLU A 85 -9.49 -9.86 3.13
CA GLU A 85 -8.08 -9.97 3.52
C GLU A 85 -7.31 -10.89 2.57
N ASN A 86 -7.86 -12.05 2.22
CA ASN A 86 -7.26 -12.99 1.28
C ASN A 86 -7.02 -12.36 -0.10
N LEU A 87 -7.96 -11.53 -0.58
CA LEU A 87 -7.79 -10.77 -1.81
C LEU A 87 -6.59 -9.81 -1.72
N ILE A 88 -6.51 -9.02 -0.65
CA ILE A 88 -5.43 -8.05 -0.46
C ILE A 88 -4.08 -8.77 -0.32
N GLN A 89 -3.99 -9.79 0.51
CA GLN A 89 -2.77 -10.58 0.70
C GLN A 89 -2.32 -11.24 -0.61
N TYR A 90 -3.26 -11.76 -1.41
CA TYR A 90 -2.94 -12.35 -2.70
C TYR A 90 -2.37 -11.32 -3.69
N LEU A 91 -2.98 -10.13 -3.78
CA LEU A 91 -2.49 -9.03 -4.62
C LEU A 91 -1.09 -8.55 -4.19
N ILE A 92 -0.83 -8.46 -2.89
CA ILE A 92 0.49 -8.15 -2.34
C ILE A 92 1.49 -9.24 -2.71
N GLY A 93 1.14 -10.51 -2.54
CA GLY A 93 2.01 -11.65 -2.84
C GLY A 93 2.41 -11.77 -4.31
N LEU A 94 1.55 -11.34 -5.24
CA LEU A 94 1.90 -11.22 -6.65
C LEU A 94 3.03 -10.20 -6.90
N GLY A 95 3.17 -9.19 -6.04
CA GLY A 95 4.22 -8.17 -6.12
C GLY A 95 5.62 -8.68 -5.74
N SER A 96 5.69 -9.82 -5.04
CA SER A 96 6.96 -10.49 -4.71
C SER A 96 7.54 -11.28 -5.90
N LYS A 97 6.79 -11.41 -7.00
CA LYS A 97 7.25 -12.08 -8.22
C LYS A 97 8.09 -11.14 -9.09
N GLU A 98 8.61 -11.67 -10.19
CA GLU A 98 9.35 -10.86 -11.16
C GLU A 98 8.40 -9.84 -11.82
N VAL A 99 8.55 -8.57 -11.42
CA VAL A 99 7.76 -7.46 -11.94
C VAL A 99 8.58 -6.66 -12.95
N LYS A 100 7.93 -6.20 -14.02
CA LYS A 100 8.56 -5.38 -15.07
C LYS A 100 8.33 -3.91 -14.80
N ARG A 101 9.37 -3.09 -14.82
CA ARG A 101 9.24 -1.64 -14.69
C ARG A 101 8.48 -1.07 -15.89
N ILE A 102 7.58 -0.14 -15.64
CA ILE A 102 6.98 0.70 -16.66
C ILE A 102 7.65 2.07 -16.58
N ASP A 103 8.33 2.46 -17.66
CA ASP A 103 8.91 3.80 -17.78
C ASP A 103 7.81 4.81 -18.13
N THR A 104 6.92 5.07 -17.17
CA THR A 104 6.00 6.22 -17.22
C THR A 104 6.58 7.34 -16.37
N VAL A 105 6.70 8.53 -16.94
CA VAL A 105 7.06 9.74 -16.19
C VAL A 105 5.89 10.06 -15.25
N ILE A 106 6.06 9.74 -13.98
CA ILE A 106 5.12 10.14 -12.93
C ILE A 106 5.92 11.01 -11.98
N GLU A 107 5.46 12.24 -11.78
CA GLU A 107 6.04 13.14 -10.78
C GLU A 107 5.81 12.54 -9.40
N TYR A 108 6.88 11.98 -8.83
CA TYR A 108 6.89 11.54 -7.45
C TYR A 108 6.97 12.76 -6.54
N VAL A 109 5.84 13.23 -6.02
CA VAL A 109 5.84 14.15 -4.88
C VAL A 109 5.93 13.30 -3.61
N THR A 110 7.11 12.75 -3.35
CA THR A 110 7.45 12.39 -1.97
C THR A 110 7.72 13.70 -1.21
N ARG A 111 7.39 13.78 0.07
CA ARG A 111 7.76 14.93 0.91
C ARG A 111 9.25 15.18 0.64
N LYS A 112 9.57 16.34 0.05
CA LYS A 112 10.95 16.78 -0.21
C LYS A 112 11.78 16.45 1.03
N LYS A 113 13.02 16.00 0.84
CA LYS A 113 14.06 16.01 1.89
C LYS A 113 13.84 17.28 2.72
N VAL A 114 13.33 17.13 3.93
CA VAL A 114 13.21 18.25 4.85
C VAL A 114 14.65 18.61 5.15
N GLU A 115 15.07 19.82 4.77
CA GLU A 115 16.39 20.30 5.13
C GLU A 115 16.53 20.15 6.64
N ILE A 116 17.60 19.48 7.05
CA ILE A 116 17.95 19.39 8.46
C ILE A 116 18.30 20.81 8.88
N ILE A 117 17.38 21.47 9.58
CA ILE A 117 17.67 22.75 10.21
C ILE A 117 18.69 22.44 11.31
N ASN A 118 19.96 22.74 11.04
CA ASN A 118 20.99 22.77 12.08
C ASN A 118 20.65 23.93 13.02
N MET A 119 19.91 23.63 14.07
CA MET A 119 19.72 24.59 15.16
C MET A 119 21.06 24.73 15.89
N PRO A 120 21.54 25.96 16.12
CA PRO A 120 22.72 26.17 16.95
C PRO A 120 22.45 25.60 18.34
N ILE A 121 23.47 24.99 18.93
CA ILE A 121 23.42 24.53 20.32
C ILE A 121 23.05 25.76 21.18
N PRO A 122 22.01 25.70 22.01
CA PRO A 122 21.63 26.82 22.85
C PRO A 122 22.82 27.23 23.73
N PRO A 123 23.01 28.54 23.98
CA PRO A 123 24.10 29.00 24.82
C PRO A 123 24.00 28.33 26.20
N MET A 124 25.13 27.87 26.72
CA MET A 124 25.17 27.36 28.09
C MET A 124 24.58 28.40 29.03
N PRO A 125 23.77 27.97 30.03
CA PRO A 125 23.35 28.84 31.11
C PRO A 125 24.60 29.54 31.66
N LYS A 126 24.55 30.87 31.78
CA LYS A 126 25.62 31.57 32.51
C LYS A 126 25.58 31.01 33.92
N ASP A 127 26.66 30.40 34.37
CA ASP A 127 26.87 30.17 35.78
C ASP A 127 26.78 31.53 36.46
N THR A 128 25.68 31.76 37.18
CA THR A 128 25.61 32.84 38.16
C THR A 128 26.55 32.44 39.29
N LEU A 129 27.83 32.74 39.10
CA LEU A 129 28.78 32.86 40.20
C LEU A 129 28.52 34.23 40.83
N ASP A 130 27.86 34.20 41.99
CA ASP A 130 27.92 35.27 42.98
C ASP A 130 29.37 35.50 43.46
#